data_AF-A0A1Q9TT18-F1
#
_entry.id   AF-A0A1Q9TT18-F1
#
_cell.length_a   1.000
_cell.length_b   1.000
_cell.length_c   1.000
_cell.angle_alpha   90.00
_cell.angle_beta   90.00
_cell.angle_gamma   90.00
#
_symmetry.space_group_name_H-M   'P 1'
#
loop_
_entity.id
_entity.type
_entity.pdbx_description
1 polymer ?
#
loop_
_entity_poly.entity_id
_entity_poly.type
_entity_poly.pdbx_seq_one_letter_code
_entity_poly.pdbx_strand_id
1 'polypeptide(L)'
;MNSENRGEQSRQTPQEVRPFPPGGMDLMEYLELKEDAKLYIEMVMYLYSNLAFDEEDPEQKEKFDNESNRHADLLKSMKWMDVEVAKRSSLNIRISFVGFAKSKGSYA
;
A
#
# COMPACT_ATOMS: atom_id res chain seq x y z
N MET A 1 -16.41 -43.72 -43.35
CA MET A 1 -16.87 -43.87 -41.96
C MET A 1 -16.59 -42.57 -41.23
N ASN A 2 -17.65 -41.95 -40.70
CA ASN A 2 -17.61 -40.80 -39.79
C ASN A 2 -17.22 -41.25 -38.38
N SER A 3 -16.45 -40.45 -37.63
CA SER A 3 -16.86 -39.87 -36.32
C SER A 3 -15.72 -39.09 -35.61
N GLU A 4 -16.00 -37.81 -35.33
CA GLU A 4 -15.74 -37.05 -34.07
C GLU A 4 -14.29 -36.98 -33.54
N ASN A 5 -13.57 -35.86 -33.50
CA ASN A 5 -13.80 -34.54 -32.86
C ASN A 5 -14.02 -34.59 -31.32
N ARG A 6 -12.95 -34.32 -30.56
CA ARG A 6 -12.85 -33.70 -29.22
C ARG A 6 -11.34 -33.65 -28.90
N GLY A 7 -10.66 -32.53 -28.70
CA GLY A 7 -11.12 -31.27 -28.16
C GLY A 7 -10.33 -30.98 -26.88
N GLU A 8 -9.00 -30.88 -26.95
CA GLU A 8 -8.17 -30.36 -25.86
C GLU A 8 -7.06 -29.46 -26.44
N GLN A 9 -7.48 -28.40 -27.13
CA GLN A 9 -6.64 -27.21 -27.17
C GLN A 9 -6.72 -26.58 -25.79
N SER A 10 -5.72 -26.90 -24.95
CA SER A 10 -5.43 -26.22 -23.71
C SER A 10 -5.33 -24.72 -24.00
N ARG A 11 -6.45 -24.00 -23.82
CA ARG A 11 -6.48 -22.55 -23.78
C ARG A 11 -5.89 -22.13 -22.44
N GLN A 12 -4.58 -22.29 -22.30
CA GLN A 12 -3.84 -21.46 -21.38
C GLN A 12 -3.90 -20.04 -21.96
N THR A 13 -4.84 -19.24 -21.46
CA THR A 13 -4.70 -17.79 -21.53
C THR A 13 -3.30 -17.46 -21.04
N PRO A 14 -2.45 -16.76 -21.82
CA PRO A 14 -1.22 -16.22 -21.29
C PRO A 14 -1.63 -15.40 -20.06
N GLN A 15 -1.25 -15.84 -18.86
CA GLN A 15 -1.30 -14.94 -17.73
C GLN A 15 -0.47 -13.75 -18.16
N GLU A 16 -1.12 -12.60 -18.31
CA GLU A 16 -0.47 -11.34 -18.59
C GLU A 16 0.57 -11.14 -17.49
N VAL A 17 1.82 -11.52 -17.78
CA VAL A 17 2.94 -11.34 -16.86
C VAL A 17 3.10 -9.84 -16.75
N ARG A 18 2.51 -9.26 -15.71
CA ARG A 18 2.69 -7.84 -15.44
C ARG A 18 4.21 -7.62 -15.35
N PRO A 19 4.78 -6.64 -16.07
CA PRO A 19 6.19 -6.38 -15.96
C PRO A 19 6.53 -6.09 -14.50
N PHE A 20 7.52 -6.80 -13.99
CA PHE A 20 8.18 -6.50 -12.74
C PHE A 20 9.46 -5.75 -13.10
N PRO A 21 9.72 -4.56 -12.55
CA PRO A 21 8.93 -3.85 -11.53
C PRO A 21 7.60 -3.26 -12.03
N PRO A 22 6.63 -3.03 -11.13
CA PRO A 22 5.33 -2.46 -11.50
C PRO A 22 5.48 -1.12 -12.22
N GLY A 23 4.68 -0.93 -13.27
CA GLY A 23 4.65 0.33 -14.03
C GLY A 23 5.80 0.53 -15.02
N GLY A 24 6.67 -0.48 -15.22
CA GLY A 24 7.83 -0.36 -16.11
C GLY A 24 8.98 0.44 -15.51
N MET A 25 9.01 0.58 -14.18
CA MET A 25 10.09 1.20 -13.42
C MET A 25 11.40 0.42 -13.57
N ASP A 26 12.53 1.11 -13.48
CA ASP A 26 13.84 0.44 -13.47
C ASP A 26 14.00 -0.46 -12.24
N LEU A 27 14.71 -1.59 -12.40
CA LEU A 27 14.87 -2.55 -11.30
C LEU A 27 15.61 -1.94 -10.11
N MET A 28 16.62 -1.10 -10.36
CA MET A 28 17.38 -0.46 -9.28
C MET A 28 16.53 0.58 -8.57
N GLU A 29 15.79 1.41 -9.32
CA GLU A 29 14.85 2.38 -8.77
C GLU A 29 13.78 1.71 -7.88
N TYR A 30 13.26 0.56 -8.29
CA TYR A 30 12.32 -0.22 -7.48
C TYR A 30 12.94 -0.75 -6.18
N LEU A 31 14.18 -1.23 -6.25
CA LEU A 31 14.88 -1.74 -5.07
C LEU A 31 15.24 -0.63 -4.08
N GLU A 32 15.63 0.55 -4.58
CA GLU A 32 15.87 1.74 -3.76
C GLU A 32 14.59 2.20 -3.07
N LEU A 33 13.50 2.36 -3.81
CA LEU A 33 12.20 2.75 -3.24
C LEU A 33 11.71 1.75 -2.18
N LYS A 34 11.95 0.46 -2.42
CA LYS A 34 11.64 -0.60 -1.45
C LYS A 34 12.44 -0.42 -0.16
N GLU A 35 13.73 -0.11 -0.25
CA GLU A 35 14.58 0.06 0.92
C GLU A 35 14.20 1.32 1.70
N ASP A 36 13.96 2.43 1.01
CA ASP A 36 13.48 3.68 1.61
C ASP A 36 12.16 3.49 2.36
N ALA A 37 11.22 2.75 1.77
CA ALA A 37 9.94 2.44 2.40
C ALA A 37 10.11 1.61 3.68
N LYS A 38 11.03 0.63 3.70
CA LYS A 38 11.32 -0.13 4.93
C LYS A 38 11.89 0.77 6.02
N LEU A 39 12.90 1.56 5.68
CA LEU A 39 13.55 2.47 6.62
C LEU A 39 12.54 3.45 7.23
N TYR A 40 11.62 3.97 6.42
CA TYR A 40 10.56 4.83 6.91
C TYR A 40 9.63 4.12 7.90
N ILE A 41 9.17 2.91 7.57
CA ILE A 41 8.29 2.13 8.46
C ILE A 41 9.01 1.80 9.77
N GLU A 42 10.28 1.41 9.71
CA GLU A 42 11.12 1.15 10.89
C GLU A 42 11.29 2.39 11.76
N MET A 43 11.60 3.54 11.15
CA MET A 43 11.74 4.80 11.87
C MET A 43 10.46 5.19 12.62
N VAL A 44 9.29 5.05 11.97
CA VAL A 44 8.00 5.35 12.58
C VAL A 44 7.66 4.37 13.71
N MET A 45 7.95 3.08 13.52
CA MET A 45 7.81 2.07 14.57
C MET A 45 8.63 2.45 15.82
N TYR A 46 9.90 2.80 15.64
CA TYR A 46 10.77 3.21 16.76
C TYR A 46 10.28 4.50 17.41
N LEU A 47 9.79 5.47 16.63
CA LEU A 47 9.23 6.69 17.17
C LEU A 47 8.06 6.41 18.12
N TYR A 48 7.10 5.59 17.69
CA TYR A 48 5.96 5.23 18.54
C TYR A 48 6.38 4.42 19.77
N SER A 49 7.36 3.53 19.63
CA SER A 49 7.91 2.79 20.77
C SER A 49 8.57 3.73 21.80
N ASN A 50 9.29 4.75 21.35
CA ASN A 50 9.91 5.74 22.26
C ASN A 50 8.83 6.61 22.93
N LEU A 51 7.82 7.04 22.18
CA LEU A 51 6.69 7.79 22.75
C LEU A 51 5.94 6.97 23.82
N ALA A 52 5.73 5.67 23.60
CA ALA A 52 5.10 4.79 24.59
C ALA A 52 5.97 4.57 25.85
N PHE A 53 7.30 4.62 25.68
CA PHE A 53 8.24 4.48 26.79
C PHE A 53 8.19 5.69 27.72
N ASP A 54 8.13 6.90 27.16
CA ASP A 54 8.14 8.16 27.90
C ASP A 54 6.75 8.62 28.39
N GLU A 55 5.66 7.98 27.92
CA GLU A 55 4.28 8.37 28.27
C GLU A 55 3.85 7.85 29.66
N GLU A 56 3.29 8.76 30.45
CA GLU A 56 2.78 8.48 31.80
C GLU A 56 1.29 8.12 31.80
N ASP A 57 0.51 8.65 30.85
CA ASP A 57 -0.91 8.31 30.70
C ASP A 57 -1.05 6.89 30.11
N PRO A 58 -1.62 5.92 30.86
CA PRO A 58 -1.75 4.54 30.40
C PRO A 58 -2.60 4.41 29.11
N GLU A 59 -3.62 5.25 28.92
CA GLU A 59 -4.46 5.19 27.72
C GLU A 59 -3.69 5.67 26.48
N GLN A 60 -2.89 6.72 26.64
CA GLN A 60 -2.08 7.27 25.56
C GLN A 60 -0.90 6.35 25.23
N LYS A 61 -0.29 5.75 26.24
CA LYS A 61 0.74 4.73 26.09
C LYS A 61 0.25 3.53 25.28
N GLU A 62 -0.94 3.00 25.61
CA GLU A 62 -1.53 1.89 24.88
C GLU A 62 -1.76 2.23 23.39
N LYS A 63 -2.16 3.46 23.08
CA LYS A 63 -2.30 3.92 21.68
C LYS A 63 -0.97 3.92 20.94
N PHE A 64 0.10 4.39 21.57
CA PHE A 64 1.43 4.38 20.98
C PHE A 64 1.98 2.96 20.79
N ASP A 65 1.80 2.09 21.77
CA ASP A 65 2.18 0.67 21.68
C ASP A 65 1.44 -0.03 20.53
N ASN A 66 0.13 0.19 20.42
CA ASN A 66 -0.69 -0.35 19.33
C ASN A 66 -0.22 0.14 17.96
N GLU A 67 0.14 1.41 17.85
CA GLU A 67 0.61 1.99 16.59
C GLU A 67 2.01 1.47 16.20
N SER A 68 2.91 1.32 17.18
CA SER A 68 4.20 0.66 17.00
C SER A 68 4.04 -0.78 16.48
N ASN A 69 3.16 -1.57 17.13
CA ASN A 69 2.85 -2.94 16.73
C ASN A 69 2.28 -3.02 15.31
N ARG A 70 1.40 -2.07 14.94
CA ARG A 70 0.85 -1.98 13.58
C ARG A 70 1.95 -1.79 12.53
N HIS A 71 2.96 -0.97 12.82
CA HIS A 71 4.09 -0.75 11.91
C HIS A 71 5.02 -1.96 11.86
N ALA A 72 5.26 -2.63 13.00
CA ALA A 72 6.01 -3.89 13.03
C ALA A 72 5.33 -4.97 12.16
N ASP A 73 4.01 -5.08 12.21
CA ASP A 73 3.25 -6.03 11.39
C ASP A 73 3.22 -5.61 9.92
N LEU A 74 3.13 -4.31 9.63
CA LEU A 74 3.25 -3.78 8.27
C LEU A 74 4.61 -4.14 7.66
N LEU A 75 5.70 -3.96 8.40
CA LEU A 75 7.06 -4.32 7.99
C LEU A 75 7.19 -5.82 7.75
N LYS A 76 6.76 -6.67 8.70
CA LYS A 76 6.80 -8.14 8.56
C LYS A 76 6.00 -8.64 7.37
N SER A 77 4.80 -8.08 7.18
CA SER A 77 3.88 -8.55 6.15
C SER A 77 4.34 -8.19 4.74
N MET A 78 5.13 -7.12 4.58
CA MET A 78 5.60 -6.63 3.28
C MET A 78 4.47 -6.32 2.27
N LYS A 79 3.20 -6.32 2.70
CA LYS A 79 2.00 -6.16 1.86
C LYS A 79 1.89 -4.79 1.19
N TRP A 80 2.60 -3.80 1.71
CA TRP A 80 2.72 -2.48 1.12
C TRP A 80 3.50 -2.49 -0.21
N MET A 81 4.19 -3.59 -0.54
CA MET A 81 4.78 -3.83 -1.87
C MET A 81 3.82 -4.49 -2.85
N ASP A 82 2.67 -5.00 -2.40
CA ASP A 82 1.73 -5.65 -3.32
C ASP A 82 1.10 -4.60 -4.25
N VAL A 83 1.37 -4.77 -5.54
CA VAL A 83 0.98 -3.87 -6.65
C VAL A 83 -0.53 -3.56 -6.66
N GLU A 84 -1.37 -4.44 -6.13
CA GLU A 84 -2.81 -4.24 -6.06
C GLU A 84 -3.24 -3.23 -4.98
N VAL A 85 -2.46 -3.09 -3.90
CA VAL A 85 -2.71 -2.10 -2.84
C VAL A 85 -2.40 -0.69 -3.36
N ALA A 86 -1.29 -0.51 -4.09
CA ALA A 86 -0.88 0.77 -4.66
C ALA A 86 -1.86 1.33 -5.73
N LYS A 87 -2.48 0.45 -6.54
CA LYS A 87 -3.53 0.85 -7.50
C LYS A 87 -4.81 1.32 -6.81
N ARG A 88 -5.14 0.79 -5.62
CA ARG A 88 -6.35 1.19 -4.88
C ARG A 88 -6.18 2.57 -4.23
N SER A 89 -4.96 2.90 -3.77
CA SER A 89 -4.62 4.22 -3.21
C SER A 89 -4.69 5.34 -4.25
N SER A 90 -4.19 5.10 -5.46
CA SER A 90 -4.21 6.10 -6.55
C SER A 90 -5.61 6.34 -7.14
N LEU A 91 -6.50 5.35 -7.06
CA LEU A 91 -7.90 5.51 -7.48
C LEU A 91 -8.73 6.31 -6.46
N ASN A 92 -8.45 6.16 -5.17
CA ASN A 92 -9.16 6.87 -4.10
C ASN A 92 -8.73 8.34 -3.93
N ILE A 93 -7.54 8.74 -4.40
CA ILE A 93 -7.11 10.15 -4.38
C ILE A 93 -7.88 11.00 -5.40
N ARG A 94 -8.48 10.40 -6.44
CA ARG A 94 -9.26 11.13 -7.46
C ARG A 94 -10.70 11.47 -7.05
N ILE A 95 -11.21 10.95 -5.93
CA ILE A 95 -12.63 11.12 -5.55
C ILE A 95 -12.88 12.26 -4.56
N SER A 96 -11.83 12.89 -3.99
CA SER A 96 -12.02 13.88 -2.90
C SER A 96 -11.84 15.36 -3.26
N PHE A 97 -11.65 15.73 -4.54
CA PHE A 97 -11.42 17.14 -4.94
C PHE A 97 -12.61 17.82 -5.65
N VAL A 98 -13.81 17.24 -5.61
CA VAL A 98 -15.04 17.90 -6.10
C VAL A 98 -15.98 18.14 -4.91
N GLY A 99 -15.65 19.12 -4.06
CA GLY A 99 -16.51 19.43 -2.91
C GLY A 99 -16.17 20.66 -2.06
N PHE A 100 -15.02 21.33 -2.26
CA PHE A 100 -14.61 22.46 -1.41
C PHE A 100 -14.41 23.77 -2.18
N ALA A 101 -15.35 24.15 -3.03
CA ALA A 101 -15.37 25.47 -3.65
C ALA A 101 -16.80 26.00 -3.83
N LYS A 102 -17.47 26.32 -2.72
CA LYS A 102 -18.53 27.35 -2.66
C LYS A 102 -18.92 27.65 -1.20
N SER A 103 -18.10 28.44 -0.52
CA SER A 103 -18.58 29.30 0.56
C SER A 103 -17.50 30.31 0.90
N LYS A 104 -17.50 31.45 0.19
CA LYS A 104 -17.16 32.79 0.71
C LYS A 104 -17.75 33.84 -0.23
N GLY A 105 -18.62 34.69 0.30
CA GLY A 105 -19.06 35.90 -0.38
C GLY A 105 -20.44 36.39 0.03
N SER A 106 -20.61 36.88 1.27
CA SER A 106 -21.38 38.10 1.54
C SER A 106 -21.20 38.54 2.99
N TYR A 107 -20.31 39.50 3.20
CA TYR A 107 -20.38 40.47 4.30
C TYR A 107 -19.99 41.82 3.71
N ALA A 108 -20.99 42.60 3.34
CA ALA A 108 -21.05 44.06 3.31
C ALA A 108 -22.45 44.46 2.84
#